data_AF-A0A0G1XAL5-F1
#
_entry.id   AF-A0A0G1XAL5-F1
#
_cell.length_a   1.000
_cell.length_b   1.000
_cell.length_c   1.000
_cell.angle_alpha   90.00
_cell.angle_beta   90.00
_cell.angle_gamma   90.00
#
_symmetry.space_group_name_H-M   'P 1'
#
loop_
_entity.id
_entity.type
_entity.pdbx_description
1 polymer ?
#
loop_
_entity_poly.entity_id
_entity_poly.type
_entity_poly.pdbx_seq_one_letter_code
_entity_poly.pdbx_strand_id
1 'polypeptide(L)'
;MLKVRVIPTLTIKGQRLVKSVRFENHRNIGNSIAAVRVFNARNVDELIFLDIDAGKDGIQGQLLSEVTKECFMPVTLGGGVKSIEDFKTMLECGADKVAINTSALATPELIETVSRRFGAQCVVISIDVRKVGDSYEVFCGGGHDATGKDPIAWAKEVEKRGAGEILLTSIDHDGVMDGYDLDLISEVVSAVRIPVIASGGAGQSSHCVLAVRAGVSAIAAASIFQYTQTTPSAIKEALSKAGFPTRA
;
A
#
# COMPACT_ATOMS: atom_id res chain seq x y z
N MET A 1 -1.29 -5.55 -22.79
CA MET A 1 -1.75 -4.62 -21.73
C MET A 1 -1.57 -5.34 -20.40
N LEU A 2 -0.92 -4.72 -19.41
CA LEU A 2 -0.77 -5.32 -18.07
C LEU A 2 -2.14 -5.40 -17.40
N LYS A 3 -2.39 -6.51 -16.69
CA LYS A 3 -3.65 -6.73 -15.97
C LYS A 3 -3.67 -5.92 -14.67
N VAL A 4 -4.78 -5.24 -14.41
CA VAL A 4 -5.01 -4.50 -13.16
C VAL A 4 -5.08 -5.48 -12.00
N ARG A 5 -4.43 -5.12 -10.89
CA ARG A 5 -4.43 -5.89 -9.63
C ARG A 5 -5.38 -5.25 -8.62
N VAL A 6 -6.12 -6.09 -7.90
CA VAL A 6 -6.93 -5.72 -6.74
C VAL A 6 -6.27 -6.30 -5.49
N ILE A 7 -5.82 -5.42 -4.60
CA ILE A 7 -4.91 -5.75 -3.50
C ILE A 7 -5.59 -5.38 -2.17
N PRO A 8 -6.00 -6.36 -1.34
CA PRO A 8 -6.45 -6.06 0.00
C PRO A 8 -5.30 -5.57 0.89
N THR A 9 -5.60 -4.59 1.74
CA THR A 9 -4.64 -4.04 2.70
C THR A 9 -5.05 -4.39 4.13
N LEU A 10 -4.18 -5.13 4.80
CA LEU A 10 -4.29 -5.48 6.21
C LEU A 10 -3.32 -4.63 7.02
N THR A 11 -3.81 -4.06 8.12
CA THR A 11 -3.03 -3.20 8.99
C THR A 11 -3.09 -3.78 10.39
N ILE A 12 -1.95 -3.98 11.04
CA ILE A 12 -1.90 -4.51 12.40
C ILE A 12 -1.33 -3.51 13.39
N LYS A 13 -1.85 -3.57 14.60
CA LYS A 13 -1.35 -2.88 15.78
C LYS A 13 -1.13 -3.93 16.88
N GLY A 14 0.12 -4.13 17.30
CA GLY A 14 0.53 -5.36 17.98
C GLY A 14 0.14 -6.60 17.17
N GLN A 15 -0.61 -7.54 17.75
CA GLN A 15 -1.06 -8.76 17.05
C GLN A 15 -2.49 -8.68 16.47
N ARG A 16 -3.09 -7.48 16.45
CA ARG A 16 -4.51 -7.31 16.12
C ARG A 16 -4.66 -6.55 14.82
N LEU A 17 -5.58 -7.02 13.98
CA LEU A 17 -5.97 -6.31 12.77
C LEU A 17 -6.76 -5.06 13.18
N VAL A 18 -6.40 -3.91 12.62
CA VAL A 18 -7.03 -2.62 12.91
C VAL A 18 -7.49 -1.90 11.65
N LYS A 19 -8.44 -0.98 11.85
CA LYS A 19 -8.78 0.06 10.89
C LYS A 19 -8.89 1.42 11.54
N SER A 20 -8.54 2.42 10.76
CA SER A 20 -8.58 3.83 11.10
C SER A 20 -9.39 4.58 10.05
N VAL A 21 -9.66 5.84 10.36
CA VAL A 21 -10.10 6.85 9.40
C VAL A 21 -9.05 7.93 9.44
N ARG A 22 -8.46 8.28 8.29
CA ARG A 22 -7.37 9.26 8.18
C ARG A 22 -6.17 8.99 9.08
N PHE A 23 -5.85 7.70 9.24
CA PHE A 23 -4.81 7.18 10.15
C PHE A 23 -5.08 7.44 11.65
N GLU A 24 -6.30 7.86 12.00
CA GLU A 24 -6.71 8.11 13.38
C GLU A 24 -7.71 7.06 13.88
N ASN A 25 -7.86 6.97 15.21
CA ASN A 25 -8.90 6.18 15.88
C ASN A 25 -8.93 4.69 15.46
N HIS A 26 -7.81 4.00 15.68
CA HIS A 26 -7.65 2.57 15.38
C HIS A 26 -8.64 1.68 16.13
N ARG A 27 -9.54 1.03 15.40
CA ARG A 27 -10.49 0.03 15.90
C ARG A 27 -9.99 -1.37 15.59
N ASN A 28 -9.98 -2.23 16.60
CA ASN A 28 -9.70 -3.65 16.42
C ASN A 28 -10.85 -4.33 15.65
N ILE A 29 -10.50 -5.07 14.61
CA ILE A 29 -11.44 -5.77 13.74
C ILE A 29 -11.16 -7.27 13.64
N GLY A 30 -10.20 -7.80 14.42
CA GLY A 30 -10.01 -9.23 14.59
C GLY A 30 -8.58 -9.72 14.37
N ASN A 31 -8.47 -10.99 13.97
CA ASN A 31 -7.21 -11.70 13.80
C ASN A 31 -6.69 -11.60 12.36
N SER A 32 -5.39 -11.31 12.21
CA SER A 32 -4.72 -11.17 10.92
C SER A 32 -4.70 -12.45 10.10
N ILE A 33 -4.36 -13.59 10.70
CA ILE A 33 -4.28 -14.89 10.03
C ILE A 33 -5.65 -15.31 9.48
N ALA A 34 -6.72 -15.15 10.26
CA ALA A 34 -8.08 -15.43 9.79
C ALA A 34 -8.44 -14.56 8.57
N ALA A 35 -8.07 -13.28 8.58
CA ALA A 35 -8.29 -12.39 7.44
C ALA A 35 -7.50 -12.81 6.19
N VAL A 36 -6.23 -13.21 6.35
CA VAL A 36 -5.38 -13.73 5.27
C VAL A 36 -6.03 -14.96 4.61
N ARG A 37 -6.48 -15.93 5.41
CA ARG A 37 -7.18 -17.13 4.90
C ARG A 37 -8.43 -16.80 4.09
N VAL A 38 -9.20 -15.80 4.52
CA VAL A 38 -10.37 -15.32 3.75
C VAL A 38 -9.95 -14.75 2.40
N PHE A 39 -8.86 -13.97 2.34
CA PHE A 39 -8.38 -13.40 1.09
C PHE A 39 -7.73 -14.44 0.16
N ASN A 40 -7.06 -15.46 0.69
CA ASN A 40 -6.63 -16.62 -0.11
C ASN A 40 -7.82 -17.32 -0.76
N ALA A 41 -8.85 -17.66 0.02
CA ALA A 41 -10.04 -18.33 -0.51
C ALA A 41 -10.78 -17.50 -1.57
N ARG A 42 -10.53 -16.19 -1.61
CA ARG A 42 -11.07 -15.25 -2.61
C ARG A 42 -10.14 -15.02 -3.81
N ASN A 43 -9.01 -15.71 -3.91
CA ASN A 43 -8.04 -15.62 -5.01
C ASN A 43 -7.68 -14.16 -5.36
N VAL A 44 -7.29 -13.39 -4.34
CA VAL A 44 -6.83 -12.01 -4.53
C VAL A 44 -5.47 -11.98 -5.22
N ASP A 45 -5.19 -10.87 -5.91
CA ASP A 45 -4.03 -10.80 -6.81
C ASP A 45 -2.70 -10.70 -6.07
N GLU A 46 -2.70 -9.95 -4.97
CA GLU A 46 -1.60 -9.70 -4.03
C GLU A 46 -2.21 -9.32 -2.67
N LEU A 47 -1.39 -9.24 -1.62
CA LEU A 47 -1.78 -8.73 -0.30
C LEU A 47 -0.77 -7.68 0.17
N ILE A 48 -1.25 -6.58 0.77
CA ILE A 48 -0.40 -5.63 1.50
C ILE A 48 -0.66 -5.82 2.99
N PHE A 49 0.42 -5.99 3.77
CA PHE A 49 0.37 -6.18 5.21
C PHE A 49 1.28 -5.18 5.91
N LEU A 50 0.70 -4.26 6.69
CA LEU A 50 1.41 -3.15 7.31
C LEU A 50 1.36 -3.26 8.85
N ASP A 51 2.52 -3.30 9.48
CA ASP A 51 2.66 -3.13 10.93
C ASP A 51 2.90 -1.66 11.26
N ILE A 52 1.90 -1.02 11.87
CA ILE A 52 1.96 0.41 12.20
C ILE A 52 2.64 0.70 13.54
N ASP A 53 2.92 -0.31 14.36
CA ASP A 53 3.69 -0.16 15.61
C ASP A 53 5.18 -0.45 15.41
N ALA A 54 5.56 -1.16 14.34
CA ALA A 54 6.95 -1.57 14.07
C ALA A 54 7.97 -0.40 14.03
N GLY A 55 7.53 0.84 13.81
CA GLY A 55 8.39 2.01 13.95
C GLY A 55 8.97 2.17 15.36
N LYS A 56 8.18 1.81 16.38
CA LYS A 56 8.52 1.87 17.81
C LYS A 56 9.04 0.54 18.33
N ASP A 57 8.35 -0.55 17.96
CA ASP A 57 8.57 -1.87 18.55
C ASP A 57 9.59 -2.72 17.78
N GLY A 58 10.02 -2.25 16.59
CA GLY A 58 10.84 -3.02 15.66
C GLY A 58 10.04 -4.03 14.86
N ILE A 59 10.73 -4.74 13.96
CA ILE A 59 10.10 -5.71 13.06
C ILE A 59 9.71 -6.97 13.84
N GLN A 60 8.41 -7.29 13.83
CA GLN A 60 7.84 -8.48 14.48
C GLN A 60 8.04 -9.74 13.62
N GLY A 61 9.29 -10.14 13.37
CA GLY A 61 9.65 -11.17 12.38
C GLY A 61 8.93 -12.52 12.55
N GLN A 62 8.69 -12.96 13.79
CA GLN A 62 7.94 -14.19 14.05
C GLN A 62 6.48 -14.08 13.57
N LEU A 63 5.78 -13.01 13.96
CA LEU A 63 4.39 -12.77 13.54
C LEU A 63 4.29 -12.65 12.02
N LEU A 64 5.22 -11.93 11.40
CA LEU A 64 5.27 -11.76 9.95
C LEU A 64 5.48 -13.11 9.26
N SER A 65 6.41 -13.95 9.75
CA SER A 65 6.64 -15.30 9.22
C SER A 65 5.41 -16.22 9.39
N GLU A 66 4.64 -16.08 10.47
CA GLU A 66 3.39 -16.83 10.66
C GLU A 66 2.31 -16.38 9.66
N VAL A 67 2.20 -15.07 9.41
CA VAL A 67 1.25 -14.50 8.45
C VAL A 67 1.58 -14.88 7.00
N THR A 68 2.85 -14.79 6.59
CA THR A 68 3.28 -15.08 5.21
C THR A 68 3.18 -16.57 4.86
N LYS A 69 3.35 -17.49 5.82
CA LYS A 69 3.12 -18.94 5.62
C LYS A 69 1.69 -19.26 5.17
N GLU A 70 0.75 -18.39 5.53
CA GLU A 70 -0.64 -18.53 5.13
C GLU A 70 -0.91 -17.82 3.80
N CYS A 71 -0.02 -16.98 3.27
CA CYS A 71 -0.22 -16.24 2.02
C CYS A 71 0.19 -17.10 0.81
N PHE A 72 -0.77 -17.42 -0.08
CA PHE A 72 -0.50 -18.11 -1.35
C PHE A 72 -0.50 -17.17 -2.57
N MET A 73 -0.74 -15.89 -2.33
CA MET A 73 -0.55 -14.80 -3.27
C MET A 73 0.73 -14.02 -2.93
N PRO A 74 1.26 -13.20 -3.86
CA PRO A 74 2.37 -12.32 -3.54
C PRO A 74 2.03 -11.35 -2.40
N VAL A 75 2.94 -11.18 -1.45
CA VAL A 75 2.73 -10.33 -0.26
C VAL A 75 3.75 -9.20 -0.17
N THR A 76 3.24 -8.00 0.07
CA THR A 76 4.04 -6.83 0.44
C THR A 76 3.99 -6.64 1.94
N LEU A 77 5.14 -6.73 2.62
CA LEU A 77 5.23 -6.40 4.05
C LEU A 77 5.74 -4.97 4.23
N GLY A 78 5.20 -4.23 5.20
CA GLY A 78 5.66 -2.88 5.52
C GLY A 78 5.59 -2.59 7.01
N GLY A 79 6.32 -1.55 7.43
CA GLY A 79 6.41 -1.12 8.83
C GLY A 79 7.79 -1.36 9.44
N GLY A 80 8.37 -0.32 10.05
CA GLY A 80 9.57 -0.44 10.87
C GLY A 80 10.90 -0.68 10.16
N VAL A 81 10.94 -0.77 8.82
CA VAL A 81 12.18 -0.98 8.04
C VAL A 81 13.06 0.27 8.08
N LYS A 82 14.25 0.19 8.71
CA LYS A 82 15.19 1.33 8.86
C LYS A 82 16.55 1.07 8.21
N SER A 83 16.87 -0.18 7.89
CA SER A 83 18.16 -0.58 7.34
C SER A 83 18.03 -1.60 6.20
N ILE A 84 19.17 -1.93 5.58
CA ILE A 84 19.25 -3.02 4.61
C ILE A 84 19.05 -4.39 5.29
N GLU A 85 19.50 -4.54 6.54
CA GLU A 85 19.29 -5.75 7.34
C GLU A 85 17.81 -5.95 7.64
N ASP A 86 17.09 -4.89 8.00
CA ASP A 86 15.64 -4.92 8.24
C ASP A 86 14.90 -5.34 6.96
N PHE A 87 15.29 -4.78 5.82
CA PHE A 87 14.73 -5.16 4.51
C PHE A 87 14.97 -6.63 4.21
N LYS A 88 16.20 -7.12 4.47
CA LYS A 88 16.54 -8.54 4.34
C LYS A 88 15.67 -9.40 5.25
N THR A 89 15.48 -9.00 6.50
CA THR A 89 14.61 -9.71 7.45
C THR A 89 13.17 -9.80 6.95
N MET A 90 12.61 -8.73 6.37
CA MET A 90 11.26 -8.78 5.77
C MET A 90 11.17 -9.82 4.64
N LEU A 91 12.17 -9.87 3.76
CA LEU A 91 12.24 -10.89 2.69
C LEU A 91 12.38 -12.30 3.26
N GLU A 92 13.24 -12.50 4.27
CA GLU A 92 13.42 -13.79 4.96
C GLU A 92 12.16 -14.23 5.71
N CYS A 93 11.31 -13.28 6.13
CA CYS A 93 9.98 -13.59 6.66
C CYS A 93 9.01 -14.08 5.59
N GLY A 94 9.37 -14.08 4.30
CA GLY A 94 8.53 -14.54 3.19
C GLY A 94 7.84 -13.42 2.42
N ALA A 95 8.30 -12.18 2.53
CA ALA A 95 7.80 -11.09 1.70
C ALA A 95 8.29 -11.22 0.25
N ASP A 96 7.41 -11.04 -0.72
CA ASP A 96 7.79 -10.86 -2.13
C ASP A 96 8.26 -9.41 -2.38
N LYS A 97 7.68 -8.46 -1.64
CA LYS A 97 8.01 -7.04 -1.69
C LYS A 97 8.03 -6.43 -0.30
N VAL A 98 8.79 -5.36 -0.13
CA VAL A 98 8.89 -4.63 1.12
C VAL A 98 8.56 -3.16 0.90
N ALA A 99 7.60 -2.66 1.68
CA ALA A 99 7.16 -1.27 1.64
C ALA A 99 7.92 -0.42 2.67
N ILE A 100 8.51 0.68 2.20
CA ILE A 100 9.25 1.65 3.01
C ILE A 100 8.63 3.04 2.86
N ASN A 101 8.46 3.77 3.98
CA ASN A 101 8.05 5.19 3.98
C ASN A 101 9.09 6.05 4.73
N THR A 102 8.98 6.13 6.06
CA THR A 102 9.74 7.09 6.90
C THR A 102 11.25 7.04 6.69
N SER A 103 11.84 5.84 6.62
CA SER A 103 13.29 5.70 6.42
C SER A 103 13.73 6.03 4.99
N ALA A 104 12.87 5.85 3.99
CA ALA A 104 13.14 6.30 2.63
C ALA A 104 13.16 7.84 2.56
N LEU A 105 12.33 8.52 3.33
CA LEU A 105 12.35 9.98 3.44
C LEU A 105 13.56 10.51 4.22
N ALA A 106 13.91 9.84 5.34
CA ALA A 106 15.02 10.23 6.20
C ALA A 106 16.40 9.94 5.56
N THR A 107 16.52 8.81 4.88
CA THR A 107 17.75 8.35 4.22
C THR A 107 17.41 7.81 2.82
N PRO A 108 17.20 8.68 1.82
CA PRO A 108 16.81 8.27 0.46
C PRO A 108 17.77 7.28 -0.20
N GLU A 109 19.05 7.27 0.17
CA GLU A 109 20.08 6.32 -0.29
C GLU A 109 19.74 4.87 0.04
N LEU A 110 18.88 4.63 1.05
CA LEU A 110 18.40 3.29 1.38
C LEU A 110 17.69 2.66 0.19
N ILE A 111 16.89 3.44 -0.57
CA ILE A 111 16.14 2.96 -1.74
C ILE A 111 17.11 2.36 -2.78
N GLU A 112 18.16 3.11 -3.12
CA GLU A 112 19.18 2.66 -4.07
C GLU A 112 19.93 1.44 -3.53
N THR A 113 20.25 1.44 -2.24
CA THR A 113 20.96 0.34 -1.59
C THR A 113 20.17 -0.97 -1.67
N VAL A 114 18.89 -0.96 -1.28
CA VAL A 114 18.05 -2.17 -1.32
C VAL A 114 17.71 -2.57 -2.74
N SER A 115 17.47 -1.60 -3.64
CA SER A 115 17.19 -1.85 -5.05
C SER A 115 18.37 -2.52 -5.75
N ARG A 116 19.60 -2.04 -5.55
CA ARG A 116 20.81 -2.68 -6.11
C ARG A 116 21.06 -4.06 -5.52
N ARG A 117 20.73 -4.28 -4.23
CA ARG A 117 21.05 -5.54 -3.54
C ARG A 117 20.05 -6.66 -3.82
N PHE A 118 18.75 -6.33 -3.90
CA PHE A 118 17.65 -7.30 -3.96
C PHE A 118 16.82 -7.19 -5.25
N GLY A 119 16.99 -6.12 -6.02
CA GLY A 119 16.27 -5.83 -7.25
C GLY A 119 15.09 -4.88 -7.02
N ALA A 120 14.86 -3.96 -7.97
CA ALA A 120 13.82 -2.94 -7.86
C ALA A 120 12.42 -3.53 -7.65
N GLN A 121 12.13 -4.70 -8.23
CA GLN A 121 10.80 -5.33 -8.20
C GLN A 121 10.25 -5.65 -6.80
N CYS A 122 11.12 -5.77 -5.79
CA CYS A 122 10.71 -6.00 -4.41
C CYS A 122 10.73 -4.72 -3.55
N VAL A 123 11.07 -3.56 -4.13
CA VAL A 123 11.15 -2.27 -3.42
C VAL A 123 9.89 -1.46 -3.69
N VAL A 124 9.00 -1.39 -2.70
CA VAL A 124 7.79 -0.55 -2.73
C VAL A 124 8.04 0.68 -1.88
N ILE A 125 7.79 1.88 -2.42
CA ILE A 125 7.84 3.11 -1.62
C ILE A 125 6.43 3.57 -1.33
N SER A 126 6.08 3.61 -0.04
CA SER A 126 4.80 4.14 0.41
C SER A 126 4.91 5.65 0.56
N ILE A 127 4.07 6.37 -0.15
CA ILE A 127 3.98 7.83 -0.14
C ILE A 127 2.61 8.18 0.44
N ASP A 128 2.62 8.58 1.70
CA ASP A 128 1.40 9.03 2.39
C ASP A 128 1.29 10.54 2.22
N VAL A 129 0.14 11.00 1.73
CA VAL A 129 -0.07 12.39 1.29
C VAL A 129 -1.29 12.99 1.99
N ARG A 130 -1.18 14.26 2.41
CA ARG A 130 -2.32 15.05 2.88
C ARG A 130 -2.41 16.34 2.07
N LYS A 131 -3.63 16.84 1.90
CA LYS A 131 -3.87 18.17 1.34
C LYS A 131 -3.65 19.24 2.42
N VAL A 132 -2.77 20.19 2.15
CA VAL A 132 -2.43 21.33 3.00
C VAL A 132 -2.75 22.60 2.22
N GLY A 133 -3.90 23.22 2.55
CA GLY A 133 -4.46 24.31 1.76
C GLY A 133 -4.84 23.83 0.36
N ASP A 134 -4.28 24.48 -0.66
CA ASP A 134 -4.49 24.15 -2.08
C ASP A 134 -3.41 23.21 -2.65
N SER A 135 -2.45 22.77 -1.82
CA SER A 135 -1.32 21.92 -2.24
C SER A 135 -1.32 20.57 -1.52
N TYR A 136 -0.54 19.62 -2.03
CA TYR A 136 -0.29 18.35 -1.39
C TYR A 136 1.08 18.32 -0.72
N GLU A 137 1.19 17.62 0.40
CA GLU A 137 2.43 17.43 1.12
C GLU A 137 2.59 15.96 1.55
N VAL A 138 3.82 15.44 1.49
CA VAL A 138 4.17 14.09 1.95
C VAL A 138 4.32 14.06 3.47
N PHE A 139 3.76 13.02 4.08
CA PHE A 139 3.81 12.76 5.51
C PHE A 139 4.55 11.46 5.83
N CYS A 140 5.13 11.40 7.02
CA CYS A 140 5.73 10.20 7.58
C CYS A 140 5.30 10.00 9.04
N GLY A 141 5.95 9.06 9.75
CA GLY A 141 5.65 8.81 11.16
C GLY A 141 4.23 8.27 11.39
N GLY A 142 3.64 7.59 10.41
CA GLY A 142 2.23 7.16 10.46
C GLY A 142 1.24 8.29 10.17
N GLY A 143 1.64 9.27 9.35
CA GLY A 143 0.80 10.40 8.94
C GLY A 143 0.77 11.58 9.91
N HIS A 144 1.67 11.60 10.90
CA HIS A 144 1.76 12.66 11.90
C HIS A 144 2.75 13.76 11.52
N ASP A 145 3.85 13.39 10.86
CA ASP A 145 4.97 14.30 10.62
C ASP A 145 4.95 14.82 9.19
N ALA A 146 4.74 16.12 9.03
CA ALA A 146 4.82 16.82 7.74
C ALA A 146 6.29 16.93 7.31
N THR A 147 6.60 16.63 6.04
CA THR A 147 7.99 16.55 5.57
C THR A 147 8.47 17.75 4.75
N GLY A 148 7.57 18.66 4.39
CA GLY A 148 7.79 19.76 3.46
C GLY A 148 8.01 19.32 2.01
N LYS A 149 7.84 18.03 1.69
CA LYS A 149 8.07 17.51 0.34
C LYS A 149 6.77 17.49 -0.47
N ASP A 150 6.88 17.97 -1.69
CA ASP A 150 5.88 17.79 -2.74
C ASP A 150 5.82 16.30 -3.18
N PRO A 151 4.63 15.69 -3.27
CA PRO A 151 4.49 14.28 -3.62
C PRO A 151 4.96 13.94 -5.03
N ILE A 152 4.83 14.86 -5.99
CA ILE A 152 5.24 14.61 -7.38
C ILE A 152 6.77 14.58 -7.49
N ALA A 153 7.44 15.57 -6.88
CA ALA A 153 8.88 15.64 -6.80
C ALA A 153 9.45 14.43 -6.05
N TRP A 154 8.79 14.02 -4.97
CA TRP A 154 9.19 12.82 -4.22
C TRP A 154 8.99 11.54 -5.04
N ALA A 155 7.87 11.38 -5.74
CA ALA A 155 7.62 10.24 -6.62
C ALA A 155 8.70 10.09 -7.71
N LYS A 156 9.12 11.19 -8.33
CA LYS A 156 10.22 11.19 -9.32
C LYS A 156 11.55 10.80 -8.70
N GLU A 157 11.84 11.30 -7.50
CA GLU A 157 13.09 10.99 -6.81
C GLU A 157 13.17 9.51 -6.40
N VAL A 158 12.08 8.92 -5.89
CA VAL A 158 12.06 7.50 -5.50
C VAL A 158 12.19 6.59 -6.71
N GLU A 159 11.57 6.94 -7.85
CA GLU A 159 11.76 6.24 -9.12
C GLU A 159 13.23 6.30 -9.56
N LYS A 160 13.84 7.49 -9.56
CA LYS A 160 15.24 7.69 -9.93
C LYS A 160 16.20 6.86 -9.06
N ARG A 161 15.85 6.65 -7.79
CA ARG A 161 16.63 5.85 -6.85
C ARG A 161 16.40 4.34 -6.97
N GLY A 162 15.53 3.91 -7.88
CA GLY A 162 15.31 2.50 -8.19
C GLY A 162 14.20 1.83 -7.41
N ALA A 163 13.21 2.58 -6.92
CA ALA A 163 11.94 1.98 -6.49
C ALA A 163 11.30 1.20 -7.65
N GLY A 164 10.73 0.03 -7.39
CA GLY A 164 10.01 -0.73 -8.41
C GLY A 164 8.52 -0.43 -8.48
N GLU A 165 7.94 0.13 -7.41
CA GLU A 165 6.51 0.39 -7.31
C GLU A 165 6.24 1.45 -6.22
N ILE A 166 5.20 2.26 -6.42
CA ILE A 166 4.75 3.27 -5.44
C ILE A 166 3.40 2.82 -4.86
N LEU A 167 3.30 2.83 -3.53
CA LEU A 167 2.02 2.76 -2.82
C LEU A 167 1.60 4.18 -2.43
N LEU A 168 0.68 4.76 -3.19
CA LEU A 168 0.24 6.15 -3.02
C LEU A 168 -1.03 6.19 -2.16
N THR A 169 -0.93 6.71 -0.93
CA THR A 169 -2.05 6.78 0.01
C THR A 169 -2.46 8.22 0.24
N SER A 170 -3.71 8.57 -0.11
CA SER A 170 -4.30 9.83 0.34
C SER A 170 -4.83 9.65 1.76
N ILE A 171 -4.20 10.32 2.73
CA ILE A 171 -4.57 10.25 4.14
C ILE A 171 -5.98 10.81 4.34
N ASP A 172 -6.35 11.88 3.61
CA ASP A 172 -7.65 12.54 3.77
C ASP A 172 -8.84 11.65 3.39
N HIS A 173 -8.62 10.73 2.45
CA HIS A 173 -9.60 9.77 1.97
C HIS A 173 -9.48 8.38 2.64
N ASP A 174 -8.40 8.11 3.37
CA ASP A 174 -8.20 6.81 4.01
C ASP A 174 -9.30 6.50 5.03
N GLY A 175 -9.93 5.34 4.86
CA GLY A 175 -11.07 4.90 5.68
C GLY A 175 -12.38 5.66 5.50
N VAL A 176 -12.42 6.75 4.72
CA VAL A 176 -13.64 7.60 4.52
C VAL A 176 -14.66 6.94 3.59
N MET A 177 -14.20 6.14 2.63
CA MET A 177 -15.04 5.39 1.66
C MET A 177 -15.85 6.27 0.69
N ASP A 178 -15.40 7.49 0.39
CA ASP A 178 -16.07 8.46 -0.49
C ASP A 178 -15.47 8.57 -1.90
N GLY A 179 -14.36 7.89 -2.18
CA GLY A 179 -13.64 7.96 -3.45
C GLY A 179 -12.14 8.03 -3.24
N TYR A 180 -11.37 7.54 -4.21
CA TYR A 180 -9.93 7.82 -4.24
C TYR A 180 -9.69 9.28 -4.61
N ASP A 181 -8.54 9.82 -4.20
CA ASP A 181 -8.08 11.14 -4.60
C ASP A 181 -7.59 11.12 -6.07
N LEU A 182 -8.49 11.40 -7.01
CA LEU A 182 -8.22 11.26 -8.45
C LEU A 182 -7.25 12.33 -8.98
N ASP A 183 -7.24 13.52 -8.38
CA ASP A 183 -6.35 14.61 -8.78
C ASP A 183 -4.91 14.23 -8.41
N LEU A 184 -4.68 13.84 -7.15
CA LEU A 184 -3.39 13.35 -6.67
C LEU A 184 -2.89 12.15 -7.50
N ILE A 185 -3.77 11.18 -7.77
CA ILE A 185 -3.44 10.02 -8.59
C ILE A 185 -2.97 10.45 -9.98
N SER A 186 -3.73 11.32 -10.65
CA SER A 186 -3.45 11.73 -12.02
C SER A 186 -2.11 12.48 -12.13
N GLU A 187 -1.81 13.33 -11.15
CA GLU A 187 -0.56 14.07 -11.06
C GLU A 187 0.65 13.13 -10.87
N VAL A 188 0.57 12.17 -9.94
CA VAL A 188 1.67 11.24 -9.65
C VAL A 188 1.87 10.24 -10.80
N VAL A 189 0.80 9.65 -11.32
CA VAL A 189 0.89 8.68 -12.44
C VAL A 189 1.50 9.33 -13.68
N SER A 190 1.19 10.59 -13.97
CA SER A 190 1.76 11.32 -15.11
C SER A 190 3.25 11.66 -14.93
N ALA A 191 3.75 11.61 -13.70
CA ALA A 191 5.10 12.03 -13.34
C ALA A 191 6.14 10.91 -13.33
N VAL A 192 5.71 9.65 -13.23
CA VAL A 192 6.58 8.47 -13.12
C VAL A 192 6.24 7.40 -14.15
N ARG A 193 7.16 6.45 -14.38
CA ARG A 193 6.99 5.31 -15.29
C ARG A 193 6.80 3.99 -14.55
N ILE A 194 7.21 3.91 -13.27
CA ILE A 194 6.99 2.74 -12.43
C ILE A 194 5.49 2.60 -12.03
N PRO A 195 5.02 1.38 -11.75
CA PRO A 195 3.66 1.14 -11.28
C PRO A 195 3.29 1.95 -10.04
N VAL A 196 2.08 2.53 -10.05
CA VAL A 196 1.47 3.19 -8.89
C VAL A 196 0.27 2.36 -8.43
N ILE A 197 0.19 2.12 -7.13
CA ILE A 197 -0.94 1.51 -6.43
C ILE A 197 -1.73 2.63 -5.74
N ALA A 198 -3.00 2.83 -6.11
CA ALA A 198 -3.87 3.78 -5.41
C ALA A 198 -4.35 3.20 -4.07
N SER A 199 -4.26 3.97 -2.99
CA SER A 199 -4.70 3.61 -1.64
C SER A 199 -5.45 4.77 -0.96
N GLY A 200 -6.43 4.42 -0.12
CA GLY A 200 -7.29 5.37 0.61
C GLY A 200 -8.50 5.84 -0.21
N GLY A 201 -9.73 5.52 0.25
CA GLY A 201 -10.97 6.08 -0.30
C GLY A 201 -11.97 5.13 -0.97
N ALA A 202 -11.62 3.88 -1.24
CA ALA A 202 -12.59 2.92 -1.83
C ALA A 202 -13.81 2.71 -0.92
N GLY A 203 -15.01 2.92 -1.48
CA GLY A 203 -16.31 2.63 -0.84
C GLY A 203 -17.28 1.86 -1.72
N GLN A 204 -17.09 1.91 -3.04
CA GLN A 204 -17.83 1.11 -4.02
C GLN A 204 -16.92 0.78 -5.22
N SER A 205 -17.29 -0.25 -5.99
CA SER A 205 -16.48 -0.71 -7.13
C SER A 205 -16.25 0.36 -8.20
N SER A 206 -17.18 1.32 -8.35
CA SER A 206 -17.02 2.45 -9.28
C SER A 206 -15.84 3.36 -8.91
N HIS A 207 -15.54 3.54 -7.63
CA HIS A 207 -14.36 4.31 -7.20
C HIS A 207 -13.06 3.65 -7.71
N CYS A 208 -13.01 2.32 -7.70
CA CYS A 208 -11.86 1.56 -8.20
C CYS A 208 -11.72 1.72 -9.73
N VAL A 209 -12.84 1.69 -10.47
CA VAL A 209 -12.86 1.94 -11.91
C VAL A 209 -12.35 3.35 -12.25
N LEU A 210 -12.72 4.36 -11.46
CA LEU A 210 -12.26 5.73 -11.65
C LEU A 210 -10.76 5.86 -11.41
N ALA A 211 -10.23 5.27 -10.34
CA ALA A 211 -8.79 5.28 -10.06
C ALA A 211 -7.99 4.59 -11.19
N VAL A 212 -8.46 3.46 -11.72
CA VAL A 212 -7.82 2.80 -12.87
C VAL A 212 -7.89 3.64 -14.14
N ARG A 213 -9.01 4.34 -14.39
CA ARG A 213 -9.09 5.32 -15.50
C ARG A 213 -8.07 6.45 -15.37
N ALA A 214 -7.75 6.85 -14.14
CA ALA A 214 -6.71 7.84 -13.86
C ALA A 214 -5.28 7.29 -14.02
N GLY A 215 -5.13 5.99 -14.32
CA GLY A 215 -3.89 5.40 -14.83
C GLY A 215 -3.08 4.57 -13.83
N VAL A 216 -3.62 4.30 -12.63
CA VAL A 216 -2.93 3.40 -11.69
C VAL A 216 -2.86 1.96 -12.20
N SER A 217 -1.80 1.26 -11.80
CA SER A 217 -1.56 -0.13 -12.18
C SER A 217 -2.25 -1.13 -11.24
N ALA A 218 -2.64 -0.69 -10.05
CA ALA A 218 -3.30 -1.51 -9.05
C ALA A 218 -4.13 -0.66 -8.08
N ILE A 219 -5.05 -1.33 -7.41
CA ILE A 219 -5.95 -0.76 -6.41
C ILE A 219 -5.70 -1.45 -5.07
N ALA A 220 -5.23 -0.69 -4.09
CA ALA A 220 -5.18 -1.10 -2.70
C ALA A 220 -6.48 -0.69 -1.98
N ALA A 221 -7.12 -1.63 -1.29
CA ALA A 221 -8.37 -1.37 -0.60
C ALA A 221 -8.50 -2.16 0.71
N ALA A 222 -9.15 -1.55 1.69
CA ALA A 222 -9.25 -2.07 3.05
C ALA A 222 -10.70 -2.03 3.55
N SER A 223 -11.18 -0.83 3.90
CA SER A 223 -12.46 -0.61 4.56
C SER A 223 -13.65 -1.13 3.76
N ILE A 224 -13.60 -1.02 2.43
CA ILE A 224 -14.65 -1.55 1.54
C ILE A 224 -14.90 -3.06 1.74
N PHE A 225 -13.88 -3.87 2.00
CA PHE A 225 -14.03 -5.32 2.16
C PHE A 225 -14.55 -5.74 3.55
N GLN A 226 -14.59 -4.80 4.50
CA GLN A 226 -14.86 -5.07 5.91
C GLN A 226 -16.18 -4.45 6.35
N TYR A 227 -16.51 -3.28 5.81
CA TYR A 227 -17.72 -2.53 6.18
C TYR A 227 -18.80 -2.55 5.09
N THR A 228 -18.54 -3.19 3.94
CA THR A 228 -19.53 -3.37 2.87
C THR A 228 -19.62 -4.84 2.47
N GLN A 229 -20.54 -5.16 1.56
CA GLN A 229 -20.67 -6.50 0.97
C GLN A 229 -19.77 -6.70 -0.26
N THR A 230 -18.98 -5.68 -0.63
CA THR A 230 -18.11 -5.73 -1.81
C THR A 230 -16.98 -6.73 -1.59
N THR A 231 -16.70 -7.53 -2.62
CA THR A 231 -15.57 -8.48 -2.62
C THR A 231 -14.52 -8.05 -3.64
N PRO A 232 -13.27 -8.56 -3.55
CA PRO A 232 -12.27 -8.36 -4.59
C PRO A 232 -12.76 -8.80 -5.97
N SER A 233 -13.55 -9.89 -6.04
CA SER A 233 -14.17 -10.36 -7.29
C SER A 233 -15.17 -9.36 -7.86
N ALA A 234 -16.00 -8.73 -7.01
CA ALA A 234 -16.94 -7.70 -7.46
C ALA A 234 -16.23 -6.46 -8.03
N ILE A 235 -15.05 -6.10 -7.49
CA ILE A 235 -14.21 -5.04 -8.06
C ILE A 235 -13.63 -5.48 -9.41
N LYS A 236 -13.09 -6.71 -9.51
CA LYS A 236 -12.58 -7.27 -10.77
C LYS A 236 -13.66 -7.31 -11.86
N GLU A 237 -14.88 -7.69 -11.53
CA GLU A 237 -16.03 -7.70 -12.45
C GLU A 237 -16.36 -6.29 -12.94
N ALA A 238 -16.40 -5.30 -12.04
CA ALA A 238 -16.63 -3.91 -12.41
C ALA A 238 -15.54 -3.36 -13.34
N LEU A 239 -14.28 -3.69 -13.08
CA LEU A 239 -13.14 -3.33 -13.93
C LEU A 239 -13.25 -3.97 -15.32
N SER A 240 -13.60 -5.26 -15.38
CA SER A 240 -13.79 -5.98 -16.64
C SER A 240 -14.95 -5.38 -17.46
N LYS A 241 -16.10 -5.08 -16.83
CA LYS A 241 -17.23 -4.39 -17.47
C LYS A 241 -16.86 -3.00 -17.99
N ALA A 242 -15.93 -2.33 -17.32
CA ALA A 242 -15.41 -1.03 -17.73
C ALA A 242 -14.33 -1.10 -18.83
N GLY A 243 -13.97 -2.29 -19.29
CA GLY A 243 -13.00 -2.53 -20.37
C GLY A 243 -11.55 -2.72 -19.90
N PHE A 244 -11.31 -2.85 -18.60
CA PHE A 244 -9.96 -3.06 -18.06
C PHE A 244 -9.63 -4.55 -17.92
N PRO A 245 -8.43 -4.99 -18.38
CA PRO A 245 -8.02 -6.39 -18.22
C PRO A 245 -7.71 -6.67 -16.75
N THR A 246 -8.32 -7.72 -16.19
CA THR A 246 -8.07 -8.19 -14.82
C THR A 246 -7.47 -9.59 -14.83
N ARG A 247 -6.88 -10.00 -13.71
CA ARG A 247 -6.50 -11.40 -13.47
C ARG A 247 -7.76 -12.25 -13.24
N ALA A 248 -7.68 -13.51 -13.65
CA ALA A 248 -8.74 -14.49 -13.45
C ALA A 248 -8.85 -14.86 -11.96
#